data_AF-A0A9E5KUL4-F1
#
_entry.id   AF-A0A9E5KUL4-F1
#
_cell.length_a   1.000
_cell.length_b   1.000
_cell.length_c   1.000
_cell.angle_alpha   90.00
_cell.angle_beta   90.00
_cell.angle_gamma   90.00
#
_symmetry.space_group_name_H-M   'P 1'
#
loop_
_entity.id
_entity.type
_entity.pdbx_description
1 polymer ?
#
loop_
_entity_poly.entity_id
_entity_poly.type
_entity_poly.pdbx_seq_one_letter_code
_entity_poly.pdbx_strand_id
1 'polypeptide(L)'
;AYHLTNKQVFKDIVWPATLPRIFSSLRITLGISLSVLFISESYAATYGLGYYIMNNWVMAQYVGMYAGIVLLSLLGLVLYVALDELERLSVPIEAR
;
A
#
# COMPACT_ATOMS: atom_id res chain seq x y z
N ALA A 1 -31.72 1.80 -30.93
CA ALA A 1 -31.84 1.54 -29.48
C ALA A 1 -30.82 0.47 -29.11
N TYR A 2 -29.72 0.85 -28.46
CA TYR A 2 -28.68 -0.09 -28.06
C TYR A 2 -29.22 -1.01 -26.95
N HIS A 3 -29.69 -2.20 -27.32
CA HIS A 3 -30.04 -3.28 -26.41
C HIS A 3 -28.76 -3.92 -25.86
N LEU A 4 -28.04 -3.22 -25.00
CA LEU A 4 -26.93 -3.80 -24.26
C LEU A 4 -27.49 -4.34 -22.93
N THR A 5 -27.37 -5.64 -22.75
CA THR A 5 -27.75 -6.31 -21.50
C THR A 5 -26.92 -5.73 -20.36
N ASN A 6 -27.55 -5.44 -19.21
CA ASN A 6 -26.92 -4.81 -18.03
C ASN A 6 -25.56 -5.43 -17.64
N LYS A 7 -25.38 -6.74 -17.88
CA LYS A 7 -24.13 -7.46 -17.61
C LYS A 7 -22.95 -7.06 -18.52
N GLN A 8 -23.17 -6.67 -19.77
CA GLN A 8 -22.10 -6.25 -20.70
C GLN A 8 -21.63 -4.83 -20.37
N VAL A 9 -22.57 -3.92 -20.07
CA VAL A 9 -22.24 -2.53 -19.65
C VAL A 9 -21.42 -2.51 -18.36
N PHE A 10 -21.77 -3.36 -17.38
CA PHE A 10 -21.02 -3.44 -16.12
C PHE A 10 -19.58 -3.95 -16.30
N LYS A 11 -19.36 -4.93 -17.19
CA LYS A 11 -18.05 -5.57 -17.34
C LYS A 11 -17.12 -4.83 -18.31
N ASP A 12 -17.67 -4.25 -19.37
CA ASP A 12 -16.86 -3.63 -20.44
C ASP A 12 -16.68 -2.12 -20.26
N ILE A 13 -17.55 -1.46 -19.47
CA ILE A 13 -17.51 0.02 -19.31
C ILE A 13 -17.24 0.39 -17.85
N VAL A 14 -18.02 -0.15 -16.90
CA VAL A 14 -17.91 0.26 -15.48
C VAL A 14 -16.66 -0.32 -14.83
N TRP A 15 -16.33 -1.58 -15.10
CA TRP A 15 -15.13 -2.23 -14.56
C TRP A 15 -13.83 -1.50 -14.94
N PRO A 16 -13.47 -1.29 -16.23
CA PRO A 16 -12.23 -0.61 -16.58
C PRO A 16 -12.20 0.86 -16.13
N ALA A 17 -13.35 1.54 -16.09
CA ALA A 17 -13.42 2.94 -15.66
C ALA A 17 -13.26 3.13 -14.14
N THR A 18 -13.62 2.13 -13.32
CA THR A 18 -13.56 2.24 -11.85
C THR A 18 -12.27 1.70 -11.25
N LEU A 19 -11.59 0.76 -11.91
CA LEU A 19 -10.30 0.22 -11.48
C LEU A 19 -9.26 1.30 -11.12
N PRO A 20 -8.91 2.27 -12.00
CA PRO A 20 -7.87 3.27 -11.70
C PRO A 20 -8.24 4.13 -10.48
N ARG A 21 -9.54 4.38 -10.27
CA ARG A 21 -10.03 5.13 -9.10
C ARG A 21 -9.87 4.34 -7.80
N ILE A 22 -10.07 3.02 -7.84
CA ILE A 22 -9.86 2.14 -6.68
C ILE A 22 -8.37 2.08 -6.33
N PHE A 23 -7.48 1.86 -7.31
CA PHE A 23 -6.03 1.83 -7.07
C PHE A 23 -5.50 3.15 -6.51
N SER A 24 -6.00 4.29 -7.02
CA SER A 24 -5.67 5.62 -6.47
C SER A 24 -6.03 5.74 -4.98
N SER A 25 -7.23 5.28 -4.59
CA SER A 25 -7.64 5.28 -3.17
C SER A 25 -6.80 4.32 -2.32
N LEU A 26 -6.46 3.14 -2.87
CA LEU A 26 -5.67 2.12 -2.19
C LEU A 26 -4.25 2.62 -1.87
N ARG A 27 -3.64 3.36 -2.80
CA ARG A 27 -2.33 3.99 -2.60
C ARG A 27 -2.32 4.96 -1.41
N ILE A 28 -3.36 5.77 -1.27
CA ILE A 28 -3.51 6.71 -0.14
C ILE A 28 -3.69 5.93 1.16
N THR A 29 -4.59 4.95 1.16
CA THR A 29 -4.88 4.14 2.37
C THR A 29 -3.68 3.29 2.78
N LEU A 30 -2.83 2.82 1.86
CA LEU A 30 -1.61 2.09 2.23
C LEU A 30 -0.65 2.93 3.06
N GLY A 31 -0.42 4.20 2.70
CA GLY A 31 0.45 5.09 3.49
C GLY A 31 -0.10 5.31 4.90
N ILE A 32 -1.42 5.48 5.02
CA ILE A 32 -2.11 5.62 6.30
C ILE A 32 -1.99 4.31 7.11
N SER A 33 -2.25 3.17 6.48
CA SER A 33 -2.16 1.85 7.13
C SER A 33 -0.76 1.56 7.63
N LEU A 34 0.28 1.90 6.87
CA LEU A 34 1.67 1.76 7.30
C LEU A 34 2.00 2.64 8.50
N SER A 35 1.50 3.88 8.50
CA SER A 35 1.68 4.80 9.62
C SER A 35 1.00 4.29 10.89
N VAL A 36 -0.24 3.79 10.76
CA VAL A 36 -0.99 3.20 11.88
C VAL A 36 -0.35 1.90 12.37
N LEU A 37 0.10 1.04 11.45
CA LEU A 37 0.82 -0.18 11.77
C LEU A 37 2.10 0.12 12.57
N PHE A 38 2.89 1.10 12.13
CA PHE A 38 4.10 1.52 12.85
C PHE A 38 3.79 1.94 14.29
N ILE A 39 2.75 2.77 14.49
CA ILE A 39 2.32 3.17 15.84
C ILE A 39 1.85 1.95 16.63
N SER A 40 1.06 1.07 16.01
CA SER A 40 0.57 -0.15 16.67
C SER A 40 1.71 -1.08 17.11
N GLU A 41 2.71 -1.30 16.26
CA GLU A 41 3.87 -2.14 16.58
C GLU A 41 4.76 -1.50 17.66
N SER A 42 4.85 -0.17 17.67
CA SER A 42 5.72 0.55 18.62
C SER A 42 5.19 0.48 20.06
N TYR A 43 3.87 0.43 20.25
CA TYR A 43 3.25 0.52 21.58
C TYR A 43 2.52 -0.75 22.03
N ALA A 44 1.90 -1.50 21.10
CA ALA A 44 1.04 -2.63 21.45
C ALA A 44 1.70 -4.00 21.20
N ALA A 45 2.70 -4.07 20.33
CA ALA A 45 3.38 -5.31 20.01
C ALA A 45 4.73 -5.44 20.73
N THR A 46 5.09 -6.67 21.08
CA THR A 46 6.43 -7.03 21.58
C THR A 46 7.38 -7.50 20.48
N TYR A 47 6.94 -7.40 19.23
CA TYR A 47 7.65 -7.80 18.02
C TYR A 47 7.24 -6.90 16.86
N GLY A 48 8.10 -6.76 15.86
CA GLY A 48 7.86 -5.90 14.68
C GLY A 48 8.93 -4.85 14.48
N LEU A 49 8.84 -4.13 13.36
CA LEU A 49 9.82 -3.09 13.00
C LEU A 49 9.64 -1.84 13.88
N GLY A 50 8.40 -1.46 14.17
CA GLY A 50 8.11 -0.36 15.10
C GLY A 50 8.69 -0.64 16.49
N TYR A 51 8.47 -1.85 17.00
CA TYR A 51 9.04 -2.33 18.27
C TYR A 51 10.58 -2.32 18.23
N TYR A 52 11.20 -2.84 17.16
CA TYR A 52 12.66 -2.88 17.03
C TYR A 52 13.27 -1.47 17.04
N ILE A 53 12.68 -0.53 16.31
CA ILE A 53 13.13 0.87 16.28
C ILE A 53 13.03 1.48 17.69
N MET A 54 11.90 1.31 18.38
CA MET A 54 11.70 1.83 19.73
C MET A 54 12.65 1.19 20.75
N ASN A 55 12.84 -0.13 20.69
CA ASN A 55 13.74 -0.83 21.60
C ASN A 55 15.19 -0.35 21.43
N ASN A 56 15.68 -0.19 20.19
CA ASN A 56 17.01 0.35 19.95
C ASN A 56 17.15 1.82 20.37
N TRP A 57 16.08 2.61 20.24
CA TRP A 57 16.04 3.99 20.72
C TRP A 57 16.20 4.04 22.25
N VAL A 58 15.45 3.22 22.99
CA VAL A 58 15.55 3.12 24.46
C VAL A 58 16.92 2.63 24.91
N MET A 59 17.51 1.68 24.17
CA MET A 59 18.85 1.14 24.45
C MET A 59 19.99 2.08 24.02
N ALA A 60 19.68 3.28 23.51
CA ALA A 60 20.64 4.24 22.94
C ALA A 60 21.54 3.63 21.84
N GLN A 61 21.08 2.59 21.16
CA GLN A 61 21.76 1.91 20.07
C GLN A 61 21.33 2.53 18.73
N TYR A 62 21.87 3.71 18.43
CA TYR A 62 21.46 4.48 17.24
C TYR A 62 21.70 3.74 15.92
N VAL A 63 22.74 2.91 15.84
CA VAL A 63 23.04 2.11 14.62
C VAL A 63 21.88 1.16 14.30
N GLY A 64 21.36 0.43 15.29
CA GLY A 64 20.22 -0.46 15.11
C GLY A 64 18.93 0.29 14.81
N MET A 65 18.72 1.44 15.48
CA MET A 65 17.56 2.30 15.23
C MET A 65 17.52 2.78 13.77
N TYR A 66 18.62 3.32 13.24
CA TYR A 66 18.68 3.78 11.85
C TYR A 66 18.55 2.64 10.85
N ALA A 67 19.14 1.47 11.12
CA ALA A 67 18.95 0.28 10.29
C ALA A 67 17.46 -0.11 10.21
N GLY A 68 16.73 -0.06 11.33
CA GLY A 68 15.29 -0.30 11.37
C GLY A 68 14.48 0.72 10.57
N ILE A 69 14.81 2.02 10.67
CA ILE A 69 14.15 3.09 9.90
C ILE A 69 14.35 2.91 8.39
N VAL A 70 15.58 2.56 7.97
CA VAL A 70 15.87 2.27 6.56
C VAL A 70 15.07 1.06 6.08
N LEU A 71 14.99 -0.01 6.89
CA LEU A 71 14.22 -1.20 6.54
C LEU A 71 12.71 -0.89 6.43
N LEU A 72 12.16 -0.09 7.35
CA LEU A 72 10.77 0.35 7.31
C LEU A 72 10.48 1.20 6.07
N SER A 73 11.40 2.10 5.72
CA SER A 73 11.29 2.93 4.50
C SER A 73 11.32 2.07 3.24
N LEU A 74 12.21 1.07 3.20
CA LEU A 74 12.31 0.12 2.10
C LEU A 74 11.02 -0.71 1.96
N LEU A 75 10.46 -1.17 3.08
CA LEU A 75 9.21 -1.91 3.09
C LEU A 75 8.05 -1.07 2.56
N GLY A 76 7.96 0.19 2.97
CA GLY A 76 6.97 1.13 2.43
C GLY A 76 7.11 1.34 0.93
N LEU A 77 8.35 1.49 0.44
CA LEU A 77 8.62 1.63 -1.00
C LEU A 77 8.27 0.35 -1.77
N VAL A 78 8.63 -0.83 -1.25
CA VAL A 78 8.29 -2.12 -1.86
C VAL A 78 6.78 -2.29 -1.97
N LEU A 79 6.02 -1.94 -0.93
CA LEU A 79 4.56 -2.01 -0.98
C LEU A 79 3.97 -1.02 -1.99
N TYR A 80 4.54 0.18 -2.10
CA TYR A 80 4.10 1.17 -3.07
C TYR A 80 4.36 0.70 -4.50
N VAL A 81 5.56 0.19 -4.79
CA VAL A 81 5.92 -0.37 -6.11
C VAL A 81 5.07 -1.60 -6.43
N ALA A 82 4.81 -2.47 -5.45
CA ALA A 82 3.94 -3.62 -5.63
C ALA A 82 2.51 -3.20 -6.03
N LEU A 83 1.97 -2.13 -5.43
CA LEU A 83 0.69 -1.58 -5.88
C LEU A 83 0.74 -1.00 -7.29
N ASP A 84 1.79 -0.28 -7.63
CA ASP A 84 1.93 0.33 -8.97
C ASP A 84 1.99 -0.76 -10.06
N GLU A 85 2.70 -1.86 -9.81
CA GLU A 85 2.72 -3.02 -10.73
C GLU A 85 1.36 -3.72 -10.80
N LEU A 86 0.63 -3.83 -9.68
CA LEU A 86 -0.73 -4.39 -9.68
C LEU A 86 -1.72 -3.49 -10.43
N GLU A 87 -1.59 -2.17 -10.33
CA GLU A 87 -2.37 -1.20 -11.12
C GLU A 87 -2.07 -1.40 -12.61
N ARG A 88 -0.79 -1.49 -12.97
CA ARG A 88 -0.36 -1.67 -14.36
C ARG A 88 -0.79 -3.00 -14.98
N LEU A 89 -0.85 -4.08 -14.19
CA LEU A 89 -1.38 -5.37 -14.65
C LEU A 89 -2.91 -5.32 -14.85
N SER A 90 -3.60 -4.58 -13.98
CA SER A 90 -5.07 -4.57 -13.95
C SER A 90 -5.69 -3.54 -14.89
N VAL A 91 -4.92 -2.54 -15.33
CA VAL A 91 -5.30 -1.59 -16.38
C VAL A 91 -4.74 -2.09 -17.72
N PRO A 92 -5.49 -2.90 -18.50
CA PRO A 92 -5.09 -3.22 -19.86
C PRO A 92 -5.03 -1.95 -20.70
N ILE A 93 -4.01 -1.89 -21.54
CA ILE A 93 -3.50 -0.78 -22.38
C ILE A 93 -4.52 -0.10 -23.33
N GLU A 94 -5.81 -0.46 -23.34
CA GLU A 94 -6.79 -0.01 -24.34
C GLU A 94 -7.37 1.40 -24.13
N ALA A 95 -6.99 2.11 -23.06
CA ALA A 95 -7.45 3.48 -22.80
C ALA A 95 -6.33 4.53 -22.92
N ARG A 96 -5.46 4.41 -23.94
CA ARG A 96 -4.60 5.51 -24.40
C ARG A 96 -5.07 6.06 -25.73
#